data_AF-A0A5C7JA81-F1
#
_entry.id   AF-A0A5C7JA81-F1
#
_cell.length_a   1.000
_cell.length_b   1.000
_cell.length_c   1.000
_cell.angle_alpha   90.00
_cell.angle_beta   90.00
_cell.angle_gamma   90.00
#
_symmetry.space_group_name_H-M   'P 1'
#
loop_
_entity.id
_entity.type
_entity.pdbx_description
1 polymer ?
#
loop_
_entity_poly.entity_id
_entity_poly.type
_entity_poly.pdbx_seq_one_letter_code
_entity_poly.pdbx_strand_id
1 'polypeptide(L)'
;MTPTPYWYRENVRRLITQFMCIFKGLQVNNGSEFQIVPITSAEPDIVVASIIAGNTPNASLALPLMSCKINGYQYDNMRAAGLNQSASSVRLPVGGQFPDDLITDVIYKPLPVTLSVDLYVYTTNFDQMFQIIEQIMPLFSTALLLQTNTSALDPARISSVEMTNGFTLDGNFPIGNNQRACSGIASFDIKGYQPYPEHIIDNVIKSINLRIGASGGLTNFDIIDDFNAQGLEYTKIHGN
;
A
#
# COMPACT_ATOMS: atom_id res chain seq x y z
N MET A 1 -11.12 4.61 -28.79
CA MET A 1 -10.82 5.04 -27.41
C MET A 1 -9.35 5.43 -27.38
N THR A 2 -9.05 6.71 -27.17
CA THR A 2 -7.66 7.19 -27.08
C THR A 2 -6.97 6.51 -25.90
N PRO A 3 -5.80 5.87 -26.09
CA PRO A 3 -5.11 5.19 -25.01
C PRO A 3 -4.63 6.23 -23.99
N THR A 4 -5.20 6.23 -22.80
CA THR A 4 -4.77 7.09 -21.71
C THR A 4 -3.47 6.54 -21.11
N PRO A 5 -2.39 7.32 -21.05
CA PRO A 5 -1.08 6.87 -20.56
C PRO A 5 -1.02 6.70 -19.03
N TYR A 6 -2.12 6.91 -18.31
CA TYR A 6 -2.17 6.97 -16.85
C TYR A 6 -3.03 5.85 -16.25
N TRP A 7 -2.50 5.13 -15.26
CA TRP A 7 -3.21 4.11 -14.49
C TRP A 7 -3.10 4.37 -12.99
N TYR A 8 -4.17 4.88 -12.39
CA TYR A 8 -4.29 4.99 -10.94
C TYR A 8 -5.70 4.62 -10.50
N ARG A 9 -5.80 3.62 -9.63
CA ARG A 9 -7.08 3.09 -9.11
C ARG A 9 -7.14 3.07 -7.58
N GLU A 10 -6.23 3.78 -6.92
CA GLU A 10 -6.19 3.90 -5.45
C GLU A 10 -6.05 2.56 -4.70
N ASN A 11 -5.56 1.50 -5.35
CA ASN A 11 -5.50 0.17 -4.74
C ASN A 11 -4.64 0.15 -3.47
N VAL A 12 -3.48 0.81 -3.50
CA VAL A 12 -2.59 0.92 -2.33
C VAL A 12 -3.30 1.65 -1.17
N ARG A 13 -4.00 2.76 -1.46
CA ARG A 13 -4.79 3.51 -0.47
C ARG A 13 -5.89 2.64 0.14
N ARG A 14 -6.56 1.81 -0.67
CA ARG A 14 -7.61 0.88 -0.20
C ARG A 14 -7.03 -0.20 0.71
N LEU A 15 -5.90 -0.81 0.36
CA LEU A 15 -5.24 -1.83 1.18
C LEU A 15 -4.86 -1.28 2.56
N ILE A 16 -4.29 -0.07 2.61
CA ILE A 16 -3.91 0.58 3.88
C ILE A 16 -5.15 0.93 4.69
N THR A 17 -6.21 1.44 4.04
CA THR A 17 -7.46 1.78 4.74
C THR A 17 -8.09 0.53 5.36
N GLN A 18 -8.12 -0.59 4.64
CA GLN A 18 -8.60 -1.86 5.17
C GLN A 18 -7.75 -2.36 6.33
N PHE A 19 -6.43 -2.20 6.25
CA PHE A 19 -5.53 -2.53 7.37
C PHE A 19 -5.79 -1.65 8.59
N MET A 20 -5.92 -0.33 8.43
CA MET A 20 -6.24 0.58 9.54
C MET A 20 -7.59 0.24 10.19
N CYS A 21 -8.57 -0.25 9.43
CA CYS A 21 -9.85 -0.68 9.96
C CYS A 21 -9.74 -1.86 10.94
N ILE A 22 -8.69 -2.68 10.89
CA ILE A 22 -8.48 -3.79 11.84
C ILE A 22 -8.31 -3.26 13.26
N PHE A 23 -7.60 -2.14 13.40
CA PHE A 23 -7.28 -1.53 14.70
C PHE A 23 -8.33 -0.48 15.11
N LYS A 24 -9.32 -0.22 14.27
CA LYS A 24 -10.35 0.78 14.54
C LYS A 24 -11.25 0.29 15.68
N GLY A 25 -11.43 1.13 16.69
CA GLY A 25 -12.29 0.86 17.83
C GLY A 25 -11.58 0.25 19.03
N LEU A 26 -10.25 0.10 18.96
CA LEU A 26 -9.44 -0.24 20.13
C LEU A 26 -9.57 0.85 21.19
N GLN A 27 -9.79 0.44 22.43
CA GLN A 27 -9.97 1.33 23.57
C GLN A 27 -8.95 1.01 24.65
N VAL A 28 -8.53 2.04 25.37
CA VAL A 28 -7.63 1.95 26.52
C VAL A 28 -8.33 2.52 27.74
N ASN A 29 -8.19 1.85 28.87
CA ASN A 29 -8.70 2.32 30.15
C ASN A 29 -7.66 3.22 30.81
N ASN A 30 -8.03 4.47 31.09
CA ASN A 30 -7.19 5.43 31.80
C ASN A 30 -7.46 5.48 33.32
N GLY A 31 -8.07 4.43 33.87
CA GLY A 31 -8.41 4.28 35.29
C GLY A 31 -9.84 4.68 35.64
N SER A 32 -10.44 5.62 34.89
CA SER A 32 -11.83 6.07 35.11
C SER A 32 -12.69 6.08 33.84
N GLU A 33 -12.07 6.23 32.67
CA GLU A 33 -12.75 6.35 31.38
C GLU A 33 -12.05 5.51 30.31
N PHE A 34 -12.86 5.02 29.36
CA PHE A 34 -12.36 4.35 28.15
C PHE A 34 -12.10 5.39 27.07
N GLN A 35 -10.85 5.47 26.62
CA GLN A 35 -10.43 6.34 25.54
C GLN A 35 -10.20 5.52 24.28
N ILE A 36 -10.84 5.91 23.17
CA ILE A 36 -10.60 5.29 21.85
C ILE A 36 -9.22 5.73 21.36
N VAL A 37 -8.45 4.77 20.83
CA VAL A 37 -7.14 5.04 20.23
C VAL A 37 -7.33 5.39 18.74
N PRO A 38 -7.14 6.65 18.31
CA PRO A 38 -7.18 7.02 16.91
C PRO A 38 -6.04 6.37 16.11
N ILE A 39 -6.31 6.08 14.83
CA ILE A 39 -5.32 5.58 13.87
C ILE A 39 -5.26 6.48 12.65
N THR A 40 -4.04 6.81 12.20
CA THR A 40 -3.81 7.65 11.03
C THR A 40 -2.76 7.04 10.10
N SER A 41 -2.81 7.36 8.81
CA SER A 41 -1.74 7.04 7.87
C SER A 41 -0.93 8.31 7.64
N ALA A 42 0.10 8.50 8.45
CA ALA A 42 1.02 9.62 8.39
C ALA A 42 2.44 9.14 8.69
N GLU A 43 3.44 9.87 8.20
CA GLU A 43 4.82 9.56 8.54
C GLU A 43 5.04 9.78 10.05
N PRO A 44 5.70 8.84 10.77
CA PRO A 44 5.89 8.94 12.21
C PRO A 44 6.56 10.26 12.62
N ASP A 45 7.47 10.79 11.82
CA ASP A 45 8.15 12.06 12.12
C ASP A 45 7.20 13.25 12.14
N ILE A 46 6.20 13.26 11.23
CA ILE A 46 5.16 14.30 11.20
C ILE A 46 4.28 14.19 12.45
N VAL A 47 3.95 12.96 12.84
CA VAL A 47 3.16 12.67 14.04
C VAL A 47 3.92 13.09 15.30
N VAL A 48 5.20 12.72 15.44
CA VAL A 48 6.07 13.12 16.54
C VAL A 48 6.24 14.64 16.59
N ALA A 49 6.48 15.29 15.45
CA ALA A 49 6.56 16.75 15.36
C ALA A 49 5.24 17.40 15.82
N SER A 50 4.09 16.84 15.44
CA SER A 50 2.78 17.34 15.88
C SER A 50 2.52 17.12 17.38
N ILE A 51 3.01 16.03 17.96
CA ILE A 51 2.93 15.77 19.41
C ILE A 51 3.80 16.78 20.16
N ILE A 52 5.02 17.05 19.67
CA ILE A 52 5.93 18.03 20.26
C ILE A 52 5.35 19.46 20.14
N ALA A 53 4.87 19.83 18.95
CA ALA A 53 4.32 21.16 18.65
C ALA A 53 2.95 21.41 19.31
N GLY A 54 2.17 20.34 19.53
CA GLY A 54 0.85 20.38 20.14
C GLY A 54 0.84 20.66 21.65
N ASN A 55 1.96 21.07 22.24
CA ASN A 55 2.02 21.59 23.61
C ASN A 55 1.69 23.09 23.71
N THR A 56 1.23 23.71 22.63
CA THR A 56 0.57 25.01 22.69
C THR A 56 -0.93 24.79 23.00
N PRO A 57 -1.58 25.65 23.82
CA PRO A 57 -2.94 25.40 24.34
C PRO A 57 -4.05 25.17 23.30
N ASN A 58 -3.80 25.44 22.01
CA ASN A 58 -4.85 25.52 20.99
C ASN A 58 -4.88 24.39 19.95
N ALA A 59 -3.93 23.45 19.94
CA ALA A 59 -4.00 22.29 19.03
C ALA A 59 -3.07 21.16 19.49
N SER A 60 -3.47 20.38 20.50
CA SER A 60 -2.75 19.18 20.92
C SER A 60 -3.33 17.95 20.24
N LEU A 61 -2.46 17.12 19.63
CA LEU A 61 -2.85 15.76 19.24
C LEU A 61 -2.79 14.89 20.50
N ALA A 62 -3.96 14.47 20.98
CA ALA A 62 -4.07 13.72 22.23
C ALA A 62 -3.51 12.29 22.07
N LEU A 63 -2.65 11.89 23.01
CA LEU A 63 -2.25 10.50 23.20
C LEU A 63 -3.33 9.75 24.01
N PRO A 64 -3.52 8.43 23.82
CA PRO A 64 -2.79 7.53 22.93
C PRO A 64 -3.16 7.68 21.44
N LEU A 65 -2.22 7.37 20.54
CA LEU A 65 -2.39 7.48 19.08
C LEU A 65 -1.63 6.36 18.35
N MET A 66 -2.19 5.90 17.24
CA MET A 66 -1.53 4.99 16.30
C MET A 66 -1.25 5.67 14.95
N SER A 67 -0.09 5.36 14.36
CA SER A 67 0.26 5.77 13.00
C SER A 67 0.76 4.60 12.16
N CYS A 68 0.35 4.52 10.90
CA CYS A 68 0.83 3.51 9.96
C CYS A 68 1.77 4.12 8.92
N LYS A 69 2.96 3.54 8.79
CA LYS A 69 3.97 3.87 7.78
C LYS A 69 4.10 2.72 6.78
N ILE A 70 4.06 3.03 5.49
CA ILE A 70 4.37 2.06 4.44
C ILE A 70 5.89 2.00 4.29
N ASN A 71 6.46 0.81 4.37
CA ASN A 71 7.89 0.59 4.17
C ASN A 71 8.21 0.09 2.77
N GLY A 72 7.39 -0.80 2.23
CA GLY A 72 7.68 -1.45 0.97
C GLY A 72 6.43 -1.96 0.27
N TYR A 73 6.47 -1.96 -1.06
CA TYR A 73 5.44 -2.54 -1.91
C TYR A 73 6.11 -3.41 -2.96
N GLN A 74 5.90 -4.72 -2.86
CA GLN A 74 6.59 -5.70 -3.68
C GLN A 74 5.63 -6.73 -4.29
N TYR A 75 6.01 -7.26 -5.45
CA TYR A 75 5.32 -8.41 -6.02
C TYR A 75 5.66 -9.67 -5.26
N ASP A 76 4.65 -10.47 -4.95
CA ASP A 76 4.85 -11.78 -4.34
C ASP A 76 5.02 -12.83 -5.43
N ASN A 77 6.27 -13.03 -5.84
CA ASN A 77 6.62 -13.99 -6.89
C ASN A 77 6.28 -15.44 -6.52
N MET A 78 6.24 -15.77 -5.22
CA MET A 78 5.90 -17.11 -4.76
C MET A 78 4.41 -17.39 -4.96
N ARG A 79 3.55 -16.40 -4.72
CA ARG A 79 2.11 -16.47 -5.03
C ARG A 79 1.82 -16.32 -6.52
N ALA A 80 2.77 -15.79 -7.30
CA ALA A 80 2.66 -15.69 -8.76
C ALA A 80 3.01 -17.01 -9.47
N ALA A 81 3.83 -17.86 -8.86
CA ALA A 81 4.24 -19.15 -9.42
C ALA A 81 3.02 -20.08 -9.60
N GLY A 82 2.72 -20.46 -10.85
CA GLY A 82 1.61 -21.35 -11.22
C GLY A 82 0.38 -20.67 -11.81
N LEU A 83 0.36 -19.34 -11.92
CA LEU A 83 -0.73 -18.60 -12.58
C LEU A 83 -0.35 -18.32 -14.04
N ASN A 84 -1.01 -18.98 -15.00
CA ASN A 84 -1.15 -18.41 -16.34
C ASN A 84 -1.78 -17.02 -16.17
N GLN A 85 -1.04 -15.96 -16.53
CA GLN A 85 -1.43 -14.56 -16.28
C GLN A 85 -2.71 -14.16 -17.01
N SER A 86 -3.05 -14.89 -18.07
CA SER A 86 -4.22 -14.69 -18.90
C SER A 86 -4.97 -16.01 -19.07
N ALA A 87 -6.28 -16.01 -18.81
CA ALA A 87 -7.18 -17.04 -19.28
C ALA A 87 -7.94 -16.49 -20.48
N SER A 88 -7.73 -17.06 -21.67
CA SER A 88 -8.50 -16.71 -22.86
C SER A 88 -9.68 -17.66 -23.02
N SER A 89 -10.87 -17.10 -23.25
CA SER A 89 -12.07 -17.84 -23.65
C SER A 89 -12.47 -17.35 -25.03
N VAL A 90 -12.59 -18.26 -25.98
CA VAL A 90 -13.09 -17.94 -27.32
C VAL A 90 -14.59 -18.18 -27.34
N ARG A 91 -15.36 -17.17 -27.70
CA ARG A 91 -16.82 -17.20 -27.76
C ARG A 91 -17.28 -16.82 -29.17
N LEU A 92 -18.19 -17.61 -29.72
CA LEU A 92 -18.89 -17.24 -30.96
C LEU A 92 -20.18 -16.49 -30.57
N PRO A 93 -20.39 -15.25 -31.01
CA PRO A 93 -21.63 -14.53 -30.78
C PRO A 93 -22.80 -15.24 -31.49
N VAL A 94 -24.01 -15.12 -30.93
CA VAL A 94 -25.21 -15.74 -31.51
C VAL A 94 -25.47 -15.16 -32.91
N GLY A 95 -25.29 -15.98 -33.94
CA GLY A 95 -25.42 -15.58 -35.35
C GLY A 95 -24.10 -15.43 -36.11
N GLY A 96 -22.94 -15.65 -35.47
CA GLY A 96 -21.63 -15.59 -36.13
C GLY A 96 -21.31 -16.83 -36.97
N GLN A 97 -20.49 -16.66 -38.02
CA GLN A 97 -19.97 -17.76 -38.84
C GLN A 97 -18.53 -18.11 -38.46
N PHE A 98 -18.25 -19.41 -38.31
CA PHE A 98 -16.86 -19.89 -38.18
C PHE A 98 -16.16 -19.76 -39.54
N PRO A 99 -14.91 -19.27 -39.61
CA PRO A 99 -14.02 -18.90 -38.52
C PRO A 99 -13.96 -17.39 -38.20
N ASP A 100 -14.63 -16.53 -38.97
CA ASP A 100 -14.38 -15.08 -38.96
C ASP A 100 -14.94 -14.34 -37.73
N ASP A 101 -16.00 -14.83 -37.10
CA ASP A 101 -16.70 -14.12 -36.01
C ASP A 101 -16.26 -14.54 -34.59
N LEU A 102 -15.08 -15.12 -34.42
CA LEU A 102 -14.58 -15.54 -33.11
C LEU A 102 -14.14 -14.34 -32.26
N ILE A 103 -14.81 -14.12 -31.13
CA ILE A 103 -14.41 -13.13 -30.14
C ILE A 103 -13.57 -13.84 -29.07
N THR A 104 -12.33 -13.40 -28.88
CA THR A 104 -11.46 -13.89 -27.81
C THR A 104 -11.52 -12.93 -26.63
N ASP A 105 -12.12 -13.37 -25.54
CA ASP A 105 -12.12 -12.64 -24.28
C ASP A 105 -10.93 -13.10 -23.44
N VAL A 106 -10.00 -12.20 -23.18
CA VAL A 106 -8.85 -12.45 -22.32
C VAL A 106 -9.14 -11.90 -20.93
N ILE A 107 -9.15 -12.76 -19.92
CA ILE A 107 -9.29 -12.36 -18.52
C ILE A 107 -7.91 -12.41 -17.88
N TYR A 108 -7.42 -11.25 -17.47
CA TYR A 108 -6.16 -11.14 -16.75
C TYR A 108 -6.36 -11.39 -15.26
N LYS A 109 -5.49 -12.25 -14.71
CA LYS A 109 -5.52 -12.53 -13.27
C LYS A 109 -4.87 -11.36 -12.51
N PRO A 110 -5.40 -10.99 -11.32
CA PRO A 110 -4.78 -9.98 -10.48
C PRO A 110 -3.37 -10.38 -10.05
N LEU A 111 -2.45 -9.42 -10.02
CA LEU A 111 -1.08 -9.62 -9.61
C LEU A 111 -1.00 -9.71 -8.08
N PRO A 112 -0.39 -10.75 -7.50
CA PRO A 112 -0.21 -10.85 -6.06
C PRO A 112 0.84 -9.85 -5.59
N VAL A 113 0.50 -9.10 -4.55
CA VAL A 113 1.37 -8.06 -3.97
C VAL A 113 1.45 -8.22 -2.46
N THR A 114 2.59 -7.83 -1.90
CA THR A 114 2.84 -7.76 -0.46
C THR A 114 3.23 -6.32 -0.12
N LEU A 115 2.50 -5.75 0.83
CA LEU A 115 2.71 -4.40 1.35
C LEU A 115 3.25 -4.53 2.78
N SER A 116 4.49 -4.11 2.99
CA SER A 116 5.13 -4.08 4.31
C SER A 116 4.84 -2.76 5.00
N VAL A 117 4.26 -2.81 6.19
CA VAL A 117 3.76 -1.66 6.96
C VAL A 117 4.23 -1.75 8.40
N ASP A 118 4.71 -0.62 8.93
CA ASP A 118 4.98 -0.47 10.36
C ASP A 118 3.84 0.29 11.04
N LEU A 119 3.37 -0.25 12.15
CA LEU A 119 2.44 0.37 13.08
C LEU A 119 3.24 0.98 14.23
N TYR A 120 3.20 2.31 14.32
CA TYR A 120 3.72 3.07 15.43
C TYR A 120 2.59 3.33 16.42
N VAL A 121 2.85 3.10 17.70
CA VAL A 121 1.93 3.36 18.80
C VAL A 121 2.60 4.33 19.75
N TYR A 122 1.89 5.40 20.12
CA TYR A 122 2.36 6.41 21.06
C TYR A 122 1.39 6.48 22.24
N THR A 123 1.91 6.38 23.46
CA THR A 123 1.13 6.44 24.70
C THR A 123 1.79 7.35 25.74
N THR A 124 1.03 7.76 26.75
CA THR A 124 1.58 8.55 27.88
C THR A 124 2.22 7.67 28.95
N ASN A 125 1.74 6.43 29.10
CA ASN A 125 2.19 5.48 30.10
C ASN A 125 2.42 4.09 29.47
N PHE A 126 3.32 3.32 30.07
CA PHE A 126 3.53 1.91 29.77
C PHE A 126 2.28 1.07 30.04
N ASP A 127 1.47 1.40 31.05
CA ASP A 127 0.23 0.66 31.31
C ASP A 127 -0.74 0.71 30.13
N GLN A 128 -0.92 1.91 29.55
CA GLN A 128 -1.70 2.09 28.33
C GLN A 128 -1.12 1.31 27.14
N MET A 129 0.22 1.26 27.03
CA MET A 129 0.91 0.49 26.00
C MET A 129 0.67 -1.01 26.16
N PHE A 130 0.76 -1.53 27.39
CA PHE A 130 0.51 -2.94 27.68
C PHE A 130 -0.93 -3.33 27.35
N GLN A 131 -1.91 -2.49 27.69
CA GLN A 131 -3.31 -2.73 27.30
C GLN A 131 -3.50 -2.81 25.77
N ILE A 132 -2.78 -1.99 24.99
CA ILE A 132 -2.83 -2.04 23.53
C ILE A 132 -2.16 -3.31 23.01
N ILE A 133 -0.98 -3.66 23.53
CA ILE A 133 -0.22 -4.84 23.12
C ILE A 133 -1.01 -6.11 23.41
N GLU A 134 -1.62 -6.24 24.59
CA GLU A 134 -2.43 -7.40 24.96
C GLU A 134 -3.69 -7.55 24.09
N GLN A 135 -4.25 -6.44 23.58
CA GLN A 135 -5.37 -6.50 22.65
C GLN A 135 -4.94 -6.85 21.22
N ILE A 136 -3.77 -6.39 20.78
CA ILE A 136 -3.31 -6.59 19.39
C ILE A 136 -2.63 -7.95 19.22
N MET A 137 -1.73 -8.34 20.12
CA MET A 137 -0.90 -9.55 19.97
C MET A 137 -1.71 -10.84 19.72
N PRO A 138 -2.83 -11.11 20.44
CA PRO A 138 -3.62 -12.33 20.21
C PRO A 138 -4.24 -12.42 18.81
N LEU A 139 -4.57 -11.27 18.20
CA LEU A 139 -5.18 -11.20 16.87
C LEU A 139 -4.25 -11.71 15.76
N PHE A 140 -2.93 -11.73 16.00
CA PHE A 140 -1.92 -12.11 15.02
C PHE A 140 -1.11 -13.35 15.43
N SER A 141 -1.57 -14.11 16.43
CA SER A 141 -0.93 -15.36 16.88
C SER A 141 -0.91 -16.48 15.82
N THR A 142 -1.80 -16.39 14.84
CA THR A 142 -1.80 -17.15 13.58
C THR A 142 -2.18 -16.15 12.49
N ALA A 143 -1.66 -16.32 11.26
CA ALA A 143 -1.95 -15.42 10.15
C ALA A 143 -3.45 -15.10 10.09
N LEU A 144 -3.81 -13.83 10.29
CA LEU A 144 -5.20 -13.43 10.34
C LEU A 144 -5.74 -13.47 8.92
N LEU A 145 -6.57 -14.47 8.63
CA LEU A 145 -7.20 -14.60 7.33
C LEU A 145 -8.36 -13.60 7.22
N LEU A 146 -8.03 -12.35 6.89
CA LEU A 146 -9.02 -11.32 6.62
C LEU A 146 -9.57 -11.50 5.22
N GLN A 147 -10.83 -11.94 5.12
CA GLN A 147 -11.59 -11.87 3.88
C GLN A 147 -12.44 -10.60 3.90
N THR A 148 -11.89 -9.49 3.39
CA THR A 148 -12.59 -8.19 3.38
C THR A 148 -13.72 -8.08 2.36
N ASN A 149 -13.82 -9.01 1.39
CA ASN A 149 -14.88 -9.00 0.39
C ASN A 149 -15.36 -10.43 0.05
N THR A 150 -16.67 -10.66 0.10
CA THR A 150 -17.33 -11.91 -0.31
C THR A 150 -17.48 -12.01 -1.83
N SER A 151 -17.19 -10.96 -2.58
CA SER A 151 -17.17 -10.99 -4.04
C SER A 151 -15.91 -11.70 -4.56
N ALA A 152 -16.11 -12.84 -5.22
CA ALA A 152 -15.03 -13.64 -5.81
C ALA A 152 -14.22 -12.89 -6.90
N LEU A 153 -14.70 -11.75 -7.37
CA LEU A 153 -14.17 -10.99 -8.50
C LEU A 153 -13.48 -9.67 -8.11
N ASP A 154 -13.34 -9.33 -6.81
CA ASP A 154 -12.64 -8.10 -6.42
C ASP A 154 -11.11 -8.30 -6.44
N PRO A 155 -10.38 -7.63 -7.35
CA PRO A 155 -8.94 -7.76 -7.47
C PRO A 155 -8.15 -7.01 -6.40
N ALA A 156 -8.78 -6.20 -5.53
CA ALA A 156 -8.11 -5.40 -4.49
C ALA A 156 -8.40 -5.90 -3.06
N ARG A 157 -8.63 -7.22 -2.91
CA ARG A 157 -8.87 -7.86 -1.63
C ARG A 157 -7.57 -8.09 -0.84
N ILE A 158 -7.63 -7.91 0.48
CA ILE A 158 -6.64 -8.47 1.40
C ILE A 158 -6.89 -9.98 1.46
N SER A 159 -5.80 -10.75 1.47
CA SER A 159 -5.83 -12.21 1.55
C SER A 159 -5.37 -12.72 2.91
N SER A 160 -4.32 -12.11 3.46
CA SER A 160 -3.75 -12.43 4.76
C SER A 160 -3.02 -11.21 5.29
N VAL A 161 -3.06 -11.01 6.60
CA VAL A 161 -2.18 -10.08 7.31
C VAL A 161 -1.36 -10.87 8.30
N GLU A 162 -0.05 -10.75 8.19
CA GLU A 162 0.92 -11.45 9.02
C GLU A 162 1.74 -10.41 9.80
N MET A 163 1.97 -10.68 11.08
CA MET A 163 2.90 -9.88 11.89
C MET A 163 4.31 -10.44 11.69
N THR A 164 5.18 -9.65 11.09
CA THR A 164 6.56 -10.03 10.77
C THR A 164 7.48 -9.80 11.96
N ASN A 165 7.28 -8.70 12.68
CA ASN A 165 7.97 -8.40 13.93
C ASN A 165 6.98 -7.95 14.99
N GLY A 166 7.13 -8.47 16.20
CA GLY A 166 6.33 -8.08 17.36
C GLY A 166 6.62 -6.65 17.82
N PHE A 167 5.94 -6.23 18.90
CA PHE A 167 6.15 -4.91 19.48
C PHE A 167 7.58 -4.75 20.02
N THR A 168 8.31 -3.81 19.42
CA THR A 168 9.56 -3.26 19.99
C THR A 168 9.19 -2.00 20.76
N LEU A 169 9.50 -1.99 22.06
CA LEU A 169 9.18 -0.88 22.96
C LEU A 169 10.40 0.02 23.12
N ASP A 170 10.23 1.30 22.81
CA ASP A 170 11.23 2.33 23.03
C ASP A 170 10.78 3.20 24.21
N GLY A 171 11.48 3.00 25.32
CA GLY A 171 11.25 3.71 26.58
C GLY A 171 12.15 4.93 26.75
N ASN A 172 12.24 5.83 25.77
CA ASN A 172 12.67 7.24 25.95
C ASN A 172 12.93 7.93 24.61
N PHE A 173 12.32 9.10 24.40
CA PHE A 173 12.92 10.18 23.62
C PHE A 173 13.55 11.21 24.58
N PRO A 174 14.63 11.92 24.15
CA PRO A 174 15.75 12.31 25.01
C PRO A 174 15.52 13.49 25.97
N ILE A 175 16.35 13.42 27.02
CA ILE A 175 16.61 14.34 28.12
C ILE A 175 16.68 15.80 27.63
N GLY A 176 15.65 16.58 27.94
CA GLY A 176 15.64 18.02 27.66
C GLY A 176 14.27 18.68 27.85
N ASN A 177 13.20 17.94 27.52
CA ASN A 177 11.84 18.32 27.85
C ASN A 177 11.24 17.27 28.79
N ASN A 178 10.54 17.74 29.82
CA ASN A 178 9.99 16.95 30.94
C ASN A 178 8.83 16.00 30.53
N GLN A 179 8.78 15.54 29.28
CA GLN A 179 7.66 14.81 28.71
C GLN A 179 8.02 13.33 28.56
N ARG A 180 7.30 12.49 29.30
CA ARG A 180 7.41 11.04 29.26
C ARG A 180 6.34 10.52 28.31
N ALA A 181 6.73 10.23 27.07
CA ALA A 181 5.91 9.47 26.12
C ALA A 181 6.60 8.14 25.84
N CYS A 182 5.82 7.08 25.75
CA CYS A 182 6.29 5.75 25.40
C CYS A 182 5.92 5.48 23.95
N SER A 183 6.83 4.90 23.17
CA SER A 183 6.57 4.50 21.80
C SER A 183 6.77 3.00 21.62
N GLY A 184 5.96 2.41 20.76
CA GLY A 184 6.06 1.02 20.35
C GLY A 184 5.95 0.89 18.84
N ILE A 185 6.68 -0.06 18.25
CA ILE A 185 6.66 -0.33 16.82
C ILE A 185 6.39 -1.81 16.59
N ALA A 186 5.43 -2.12 15.72
CA ALA A 186 5.16 -3.48 15.23
C ALA A 186 5.14 -3.49 13.70
N SER A 187 5.69 -4.54 13.09
CA SER A 187 5.81 -4.65 11.63
C SER A 187 4.90 -5.73 11.07
N PHE A 188 4.20 -5.41 9.98
CA PHE A 188 3.20 -6.26 9.35
C PHE A 188 3.44 -6.40 7.85
N ASP A 189 3.19 -7.60 7.33
CA ASP A 189 3.11 -7.88 5.90
C ASP A 189 1.65 -8.15 5.50
N ILE A 190 1.12 -7.26 4.66
CA ILE A 190 -0.24 -7.33 4.13
C ILE A 190 -0.16 -7.96 2.75
N LYS A 191 -0.70 -9.17 2.61
CA LYS A 191 -0.78 -9.88 1.33
C LYS A 191 -2.09 -9.53 0.64
N GLY A 192 -2.01 -8.90 -0.52
CA GLY A 192 -3.16 -8.50 -1.32
C GLY A 192 -3.03 -8.91 -2.79
N TYR A 193 -3.90 -8.33 -3.60
CA TYR A 193 -3.87 -8.42 -5.05
C TYR A 193 -3.99 -7.02 -5.66
N GLN A 194 -3.39 -6.83 -6.84
CA GLN A 194 -3.51 -5.64 -7.65
C GLN A 194 -4.13 -5.99 -9.01
N PRO A 195 -5.14 -5.24 -9.50
CA PRO A 195 -5.68 -5.42 -10.83
C PRO A 195 -4.62 -5.17 -11.91
N TYR A 196 -4.67 -5.99 -12.97
CA TYR A 196 -3.81 -5.86 -14.13
C TYR A 196 -4.23 -4.68 -15.02
N PRO A 197 -3.33 -3.79 -15.46
CA PRO A 197 -3.64 -2.67 -16.34
C PRO A 197 -3.68 -3.12 -17.82
N GLU A 198 -4.78 -3.75 -18.21
CA GLU A 198 -4.95 -4.55 -19.44
C GLU A 198 -4.71 -3.83 -20.79
N HIS A 199 -4.68 -2.50 -20.88
CA HIS A 199 -4.42 -1.83 -22.16
C HIS A 199 -3.22 -0.89 -22.13
N ILE A 200 -2.62 -0.69 -20.96
CA ILE A 200 -1.51 0.24 -20.82
C ILE A 200 -0.20 -0.48 -21.07
N ILE A 201 -0.06 -1.70 -20.56
CA ILE A 201 1.14 -2.51 -20.80
C ILE A 201 1.32 -2.79 -22.30
N ASP A 202 0.26 -3.19 -23.01
CA ASP A 202 0.36 -3.46 -24.45
C ASP A 202 0.73 -2.22 -25.26
N ASN A 203 0.19 -1.05 -24.92
CA ASN A 203 0.53 0.20 -25.58
C ASN A 203 1.95 0.66 -25.24
N VAL A 204 2.39 0.46 -23.99
CA VAL A 204 3.77 0.72 -23.57
C VAL A 204 4.72 -0.21 -24.31
N ILE A 205 4.45 -1.52 -24.37
CA ILE A 205 5.28 -2.49 -25.11
C ILE A 205 5.33 -2.14 -26.60
N LYS A 206 4.20 -1.82 -27.22
CA LYS A 206 4.17 -1.36 -28.62
C LYS A 206 5.01 -0.10 -28.82
N SER A 207 4.90 0.89 -27.93
CA SER A 207 5.71 2.10 -28.00
C SER A 207 7.20 1.85 -27.76
N ILE A 208 7.57 0.93 -26.86
CA ILE A 208 8.95 0.49 -26.64
C ILE A 208 9.49 -0.19 -27.91
N ASN A 209 8.74 -1.11 -28.51
CA ASN A 209 9.15 -1.79 -29.74
C ASN A 209 9.28 -0.82 -30.93
N LEU A 210 8.40 0.18 -31.03
CA LEU A 210 8.52 1.25 -32.02
C LEU A 210 9.78 2.10 -31.79
N ARG A 211 10.09 2.44 -30.53
CA ARG A 211 11.31 3.16 -30.17
C ARG A 211 12.57 2.35 -30.46
N ILE A 212 12.58 1.06 -30.13
CA ILE A 212 13.70 0.14 -30.43
C ILE A 212 13.87 -0.03 -31.94
N GLY A 213 12.76 -0.14 -32.69
CA GLY A 213 12.78 -0.21 -34.15
C GLY A 213 13.28 1.08 -34.81
N ALA A 214 12.94 2.25 -34.23
CA ALA A 214 13.44 3.55 -34.65
C ALA A 214 14.92 3.77 -34.27
N SER A 215 15.40 3.17 -33.17
CA SER A 215 16.77 3.30 -32.67
C SER A 215 17.78 2.38 -33.36
N GLY A 216 17.42 1.74 -34.47
CA GLY A 216 18.24 0.78 -35.23
C GLY A 216 19.52 1.35 -35.89
N GLY A 217 20.16 2.34 -35.28
CA GLY A 217 21.43 2.92 -35.73
C GLY A 217 21.96 4.08 -34.89
N LEU A 218 21.42 4.32 -33.68
CA LEU A 218 21.74 5.51 -32.88
C LEU A 218 22.50 5.16 -31.61
N THR A 219 23.54 5.93 -31.30
CA THR A 219 24.39 5.73 -30.11
C THR A 219 23.72 6.36 -28.88
N ASN A 220 24.20 6.03 -27.66
CA ASN A 220 23.60 6.47 -26.39
C ASN A 220 23.35 7.99 -26.27
N PHE A 221 24.05 8.83 -27.03
CA PHE A 221 23.86 10.28 -27.03
C PHE A 221 22.62 10.74 -27.81
N ASP A 222 22.25 10.05 -28.88
CA ASP A 222 21.12 10.41 -29.75
C ASP A 222 19.77 10.12 -29.10
N ILE A 223 19.74 9.20 -28.13
CA ILE A 223 18.53 8.82 -27.37
C ILE A 223 18.06 9.98 -26.49
N ILE A 224 18.99 10.71 -25.87
CA ILE A 224 18.67 11.83 -24.97
C ILE A 224 18.12 13.02 -25.75
N ASP A 225 18.67 13.30 -26.93
CA ASP A 225 18.21 14.38 -27.80
C ASP A 225 16.83 14.10 -28.41
N ASP A 226 16.52 12.83 -28.72
CA ASP A 226 15.19 12.42 -29.18
C ASP A 226 14.12 12.47 -28.06
N PHE A 227 14.50 12.22 -26.79
CA PHE A 227 13.61 12.44 -25.64
C PHE A 227 13.29 13.92 -25.41
N ASN A 228 14.24 14.82 -25.62
CA ASN A 228 14.01 16.27 -25.55
C ASN A 228 13.16 16.78 -26.72
N ALA A 229 13.27 16.17 -27.90
CA ALA A 229 12.46 16.50 -29.09
C ALA A 229 10.99 16.06 -28.97
N GLN A 230 10.68 15.04 -28.14
CA GLN A 230 9.31 14.55 -27.89
C GLN A 230 8.49 15.43 -26.94
N GLY A 231 9.03 16.55 -26.44
CA GLY A 231 8.27 17.55 -25.67
C GLY A 231 7.72 17.03 -24.33
N LEU A 232 8.29 15.96 -23.77
CA LEU A 232 7.93 15.48 -22.44
C LEU A 232 8.60 16.40 -21.42
N GLU A 233 7.84 17.35 -20.87
CA GLU A 233 8.33 18.18 -19.76
C GLU A 233 8.55 17.31 -18.52
N TYR A 234 9.82 17.09 -18.18
CA TYR A 234 10.19 16.54 -16.89
C TYR A 234 10.44 17.70 -15.92
N THR A 235 9.80 17.67 -14.75
CA THR A 235 10.13 18.60 -13.67
C THR A 235 11.59 18.38 -13.25
N LYS A 236 12.48 19.28 -13.65
CA LYS A 236 13.83 19.36 -13.11
C LYS A 236 13.71 19.69 -11.63
N ILE A 237 13.98 18.71 -10.77
CA ILE A 237 14.26 18.97 -9.37
C ILE A 237 15.56 19.77 -9.37
N HIS A 238 15.45 21.08 -9.18
CA HIS A 238 16.61 21.94 -9.05
C HIS A 238 17.33 21.55 -7.76
N GLY A 239 18.46 20.88 -7.88
CA GLY A 239 19.49 20.87 -6.85
C GLY A 239 20.32 22.15 -7.03
N ASN A 240 20.60 22.83 -5.91
CA ASN A 240 21.35 24.09 -5.80
C ASN A 240 22.49 24.29 -6.81
#